data_AF-A0A810E129-F1
#
_entry.id   AF-A0A810E129-F1
#
_cell.length_a   1.000
_cell.length_b   1.000
_cell.length_c   1.000
_cell.angle_alpha   90.00
_cell.angle_beta   90.00
_cell.angle_gamma   90.00
#
_symmetry.space_group_name_H-M   'P 1'
#
loop_
_entity.id
_entity.type
_entity.pdbx_description
1 polymer ?
#
loop_
_entity_poly.entity_id
_entity_poly.type
_entity_poly.pdbx_seq_one_letter_code
_entity_poly.pdbx_strand_id
1 'polypeptide(L)' 'MNYHFTPSPRPSSLEMLTNEQLLNIYELAVQAKASPEFIEIIEDVLSKRSLEHSERL' A
#
# COMPACT_ATOMS: atom_id res chain seq x y z
N MET A 1 28.27 -6.66 -8.88
CA MET A 1 27.15 -7.22 -8.10
C MET A 1 25.88 -6.99 -8.91
N ASN A 2 25.41 -8.01 -9.62
CA ASN A 2 24.17 -7.93 -10.39
C ASN A 2 23.00 -8.11 -9.40
N TYR A 3 22.54 -7.03 -8.81
CA TYR A 3 21.29 -7.02 -8.05
C TYR A 3 20.14 -7.17 -9.03
N HIS A 4 19.83 -8.41 -9.43
CA HIS A 4 18.54 -8.73 -10.04
C HIS A 4 17.48 -8.54 -8.95
N PHE A 5 16.85 -7.37 -8.94
CA PHE A 5 15.64 -7.12 -8.19
C PHE A 5 14.52 -7.92 -8.85
N THR A 6 14.44 -9.21 -8.56
CA THR A 6 13.23 -9.98 -8.84
C THR A 6 12.20 -9.52 -7.82
N PRO A 7 11.14 -8.78 -8.19
CA PRO A 7 10.07 -8.52 -7.25
C PRO A 7 9.58 -9.89 -6.79
N SER A 8 9.62 -10.14 -5.49
CA SER A 8 9.10 -11.38 -4.94
C SER A 8 7.68 -11.57 -5.50
N PRO A 9 7.32 -12.75 -6.03
CA PRO A 9 5.98 -13.00 -6.57
C PRO A 9 4.91 -12.98 -5.48
N ARG A 10 5.31 -12.77 -4.22
CA ARG A 10 4.39 -12.51 -3.13
C ARG A 10 3.95 -11.06 -3.21
N PRO A 11 2.63 -10.79 -3.34
CA PRO A 11 2.13 -9.45 -3.10
C PRO A 11 2.66 -8.94 -1.76
N SER A 12 3.05 -7.68 -1.71
CA SER A 12 3.45 -7.04 -0.47
C SER A 12 2.34 -7.23 0.56
N SER A 13 2.66 -7.36 1.85
CA SER A 13 1.63 -7.61 2.88
C SER A 13 0.48 -6.60 2.84
N LEU A 14 0.74 -5.36 2.39
CA LEU A 14 -0.28 -4.31 2.16
C LEU A 14 -1.13 -4.54 0.90
N GLU A 15 -0.60 -5.18 -0.14
CA GLU A 15 -1.32 -5.51 -1.38
C GLU A 15 -2.33 -6.66 -1.19
N MET A 16 -2.15 -7.47 -0.13
CA MET A 16 -3.08 -8.55 0.21
C MET A 16 -4.31 -8.08 1.01
N LEU A 17 -4.28 -6.87 1.57
CA LEU A 17 -5.37 -6.34 2.39
C LEU A 17 -6.55 -5.89 1.53
N THR A 18 -7.76 -5.93 2.07
CA THR A 18 -8.90 -5.26 1.44
C THR A 18 -8.79 -3.74 1.58
N ASN A 19 -9.52 -2.99 0.76
CA ASN A 19 -9.53 -1.52 0.86
C ASN A 19 -9.96 -1.04 2.26
N GLU A 20 -10.95 -1.71 2.86
CA GLU A 20 -11.42 -1.42 4.23
C GLU A 20 -10.32 -1.66 5.28
N GLN A 21 -9.58 -2.78 5.16
CA GLN A 21 -8.48 -3.07 6.07
C GLN A 21 -7.34 -2.07 5.91
N LEU A 22 -7.01 -1.68 4.68
CA LEU A 22 -5.95 -0.71 4.40
C LEU A 22 -6.31 0.69 4.92
N LEU A 23 -7.57 1.11 4.76
CA LEU A 23 -8.11 2.35 5.33
C LEU A 23 -8.05 2.35 6.86
N ASN A 24 -8.47 1.25 7.50
CA ASN A 24 -8.40 1.14 8.95
C ASN A 24 -6.94 1.24 9.46
N ILE A 25 -5.98 0.62 8.78
CA ILE A 25 -4.55 0.74 9.13
C ILE A 25 -4.06 2.19 8.95
N TYR A 26 -4.47 2.87 7.88
CA TYR A 26 -4.17 4.29 7.68
C TYR A 26 -4.69 5.15 8.83
N GLU A 27 -5.95 4.98 9.22
CA GLU A 27 -6.54 5.71 10.35
C GLU A 27 -5.80 5.44 11.66
N LEU A 28 -5.49 4.18 11.95
CA LEU A 28 -4.72 3.79 13.14
C LEU A 28 -3.31 4.39 13.11
N ALA A 29 -2.65 4.42 11.95
CA ALA A 29 -1.32 5.00 11.79
C ALA A 29 -1.32 6.51 12.06
N VAL A 30 -2.32 7.23 11.56
CA VAL A 30 -2.51 8.66 11.82
C VAL A 30 -2.77 8.93 13.30
N GLN A 31 -3.68 8.16 13.91
CA GLN A 31 -4.01 8.30 15.34
C GLN A 31 -2.80 8.01 16.24
N ALA A 32 -2.02 6.98 15.90
CA ALA A 32 -0.82 6.59 16.63
C ALA A 32 0.38 7.53 16.39
N LYS A 33 0.24 8.51 15.48
CA LYS A 33 1.36 9.36 15.01
C LYS A 33 2.55 8.51 14.53
N ALA A 34 2.24 7.49 13.72
CA ALA A 34 3.25 6.67 13.06
C ALA A 34 4.17 7.53 12.19
N SER A 35 5.29 6.95 11.75
CA SER A 35 6.24 7.68 10.91
C SER A 35 5.56 8.18 9.63
N PRO A 36 5.86 9.41 9.18
CA PRO A 36 5.27 9.96 7.96
C PRO A 36 5.58 9.07 6.74
N GLU A 37 6.77 8.48 6.69
CA GLU A 37 7.16 7.51 5.65
C GLU A 37 6.22 6.30 5.60
N PHE A 38 5.74 5.79 6.74
CA PHE A 38 4.80 4.68 6.77
C PHE A 38 3.41 5.08 6.26
N ILE A 39 2.96 6.29 6.59
CA ILE A 39 1.69 6.84 6.13
C ILE A 39 1.72 7.03 4.61
N GLU A 40 2.79 7.60 4.07
CA GLU A 40 2.98 7.79 2.62
C GLU A 40 2.95 6.46 1.85
N ILE A 41 3.54 5.39 2.40
CA ILE A 41 3.49 4.06 1.77
C ILE A 41 2.04 3.56 1.67
N ILE A 42 1.21 3.77 2.70
CA ILE A 42 -0.19 3.33 2.67
C ILE A 42 -1.00 4.16 1.67
N GLU A 43 -0.77 5.47 1.60
CA GLU A 43 -1.41 6.37 0.63
C GLU A 43 -1.06 5.99 -0.82
N ASP A 44 0.21 5.68 -1.09
CA ASP A 44 0.66 5.23 -2.41
C ASP A 44 -0.06 3.93 -2.84
N VAL A 45 -0.20 2.97 -1.92
CA VAL A 45 -0.92 1.71 -2.19
C VAL A 45 -2.42 1.97 -2.43
N LEU A 46 -3.06 2.84 -1.64
CA LEU A 46 -4.46 3.22 -1.84
C LEU A 46 -4.68 3.91 -3.19
N SER A 47 -3.78 4.82 -3.56
CA SER A 47 -3.81 5.56 -4.82
C SER A 47 -3.67 4.64 -6.03
N LYS A 48 -2.69 3.72 -5.99
CA LYS A 48 -2.49 2.71 -7.05
C LYS A 48 -3.73 1.85 -7.29
N ARG A 49 -4.39 1.40 -6.21
CA ARG A 49 -5.63 0.61 -6.30
C ARG A 49 -6.80 1.39 -6.88
N SER A 50 -6.91 2.68 -6.53
CA SER A 50 -7.94 3.54 -7.08
C SER A 50 -7.75 3.75 -8.59
N LEU A 51 -6.50 3.88 -9.04
CA LEU A 51 -6.17 4.02 -10.46
C LEU A 51 -6.47 2.74 -11.25
N GLU A 52 -6.08 1.56 -10.74
CA GLU A 52 -6.41 0.27 -11.38
C GLU A 52 -7.92 0.03 -11.50
N HIS A 53 -8.72 0.57 -10.57
CA HIS A 53 -10.18 0.49 -10.67
C HIS A 53 -10.76 1.44 -11.74
N SER A 54 -10.08 2.55 -12.01
CA SER A 54 -10.52 3.53 -13.01
C SER A 54 -10.20 3.13 -14.45
N GLU A 55 -9.12 2.36 -14.69
CA GLU A 55 -8.69 1.95 -16.05
C GLU A 55 -9.50 0.77 -16.63
N ARG A 56 -10.50 0.28 -15.91
CA ARG A 56 -11.34 -0.85 -16.32
C ARG A 56 -12.70 -0.43 -16.92
N LEU A 57 -12.84 0.84 -17.30
CA LEU A 57 -14.03 1.43 -17.94
C LEU A 57 -13.86 1.56 -19.45
#